data_AF-A0A0N1MH32-F1
#
_entry.id   AF-A0A0N1MH32-F1
#
_cell.length_a   1.000
_cell.length_b   1.000
_cell.length_c   1.000
_cell.angle_alpha   90.00
_cell.angle_beta   90.00
_cell.angle_gamma   90.00
#
_symmetry.space_group_name_H-M   'P 1'
#
loop_
_entity.id
_entity.type
_entity.pdbx_description
1 polymer ?
#
loop_
_entity_poly.entity_id
_entity_poly.type
_entity_poly.pdbx_seq_one_letter_code
_entity_poly.pdbx_strand_id
1 'polypeptide(L)'
;MKNLGIIIFVFFAQVFSAQNVYLTKVEKTNENTDKFLYRINEEAKQAELLGEVEVQGFSKDDAEVFSLIYKKAKEIGANAFSLKPFENIDGSPQAFNPSNYKLALYYLPKDKFLNQTGNIFLFASSDKDQKIGVNKKDYTLSPRSYIIIKVVPGELYVISTKKLLGSTIKLQPKQGEISQYFQISATKIKSDDTGVGGINLKSGDIIGLEKSYGEFLSTIYNKEKQSN
;
A
#
# COMPACT_ATOMS: atom_id res chain seq x y z
N MET A 1 -9.22 41.32 16.07
CA MET A 1 -10.23 40.68 15.19
C MET A 1 -9.64 40.10 13.90
N LYS A 2 -8.78 40.83 13.16
CA LYS A 2 -8.18 40.33 11.89
C LYS A 2 -7.42 39.00 12.02
N ASN A 3 -6.67 38.81 13.11
CA ASN A 3 -5.90 37.58 13.36
C ASN A 3 -6.77 36.39 13.79
N LEU A 4 -7.91 36.63 14.45
CA LEU A 4 -8.82 35.57 14.86
C LEU A 4 -9.55 34.97 13.64
N GLY A 5 -9.95 35.81 12.69
CA GLY A 5 -10.51 35.35 11.42
C GLY A 5 -9.54 34.50 10.60
N ILE A 6 -8.25 34.86 10.59
CA ILE A 6 -7.20 34.06 9.93
C ILE A 6 -7.02 32.72 10.62
N ILE A 7 -6.98 32.67 11.96
CA ILE A 7 -6.86 31.42 12.72
C ILE A 7 -8.06 30.50 12.47
N ILE A 8 -9.28 31.06 12.51
CA ILE A 8 -10.51 30.32 12.20
C ILE A 8 -10.48 29.79 10.77
N PHE A 9 -10.09 30.61 9.80
CA PHE A 9 -9.98 30.20 8.40
C PHE A 9 -8.94 29.09 8.19
N VAL A 10 -7.76 29.21 8.79
CA VAL A 10 -6.72 28.17 8.73
C VAL A 10 -7.20 26.87 9.37
N PHE A 11 -7.91 26.95 10.50
CA PHE A 11 -8.50 25.79 11.16
C PHE A 11 -9.55 25.10 10.27
N PHE A 12 -10.49 25.85 9.70
CA PHE A 12 -11.49 25.28 8.78
C PHE A 12 -10.88 24.72 7.49
N ALA A 13 -9.86 25.38 6.93
CA ALA A 13 -9.16 24.88 5.73
C ALA A 13 -8.49 23.51 5.95
N GLN A 14 -8.05 23.22 7.18
CA GLN A 14 -7.51 21.91 7.53
C GLN A 14 -8.60 20.83 7.60
N VAL A 15 -9.83 21.16 8.01
CA VAL A 15 -10.96 20.21 8.08
C VAL A 15 -11.43 19.79 6.68
N PHE A 16 -11.41 20.70 5.69
CA PHE A 16 -11.79 20.38 4.30
C PHE A 16 -10.75 19.53 3.54
N SER A 17 -9.53 19.43 4.06
CA SER A 17 -8.44 18.66 3.42
C SER A 17 -8.27 17.25 4.01
N ALA A 18 -9.18 16.82 4.90
CA ALA A 18 -9.10 15.51 5.53
C ALA A 18 -9.52 14.41 4.54
N GLN A 19 -8.70 13.36 4.43
CA GLN A 19 -9.11 12.14 3.76
C GLN A 19 -10.03 11.34 4.67
N ASN A 20 -11.16 10.91 4.13
CA ASN A 20 -12.18 10.17 4.85
C ASN A 20 -12.32 8.75 4.28
N VAL A 21 -12.64 7.81 5.17
CA VAL A 21 -12.89 6.40 4.83
C VAL A 21 -14.26 6.02 5.38
N TYR A 22 -15.22 5.76 4.48
CA TYR A 22 -16.60 5.49 4.82
C TYR A 22 -16.97 4.05 4.47
N LEU A 23 -17.61 3.35 5.41
CA LEU A 23 -18.31 2.10 5.11
C LEU A 23 -19.65 2.46 4.44
N THR A 24 -19.67 2.48 3.11
CA THR A 24 -20.80 3.00 2.33
C THR A 24 -21.89 1.97 2.09
N LYS A 25 -21.56 0.68 2.19
CA LYS A 25 -22.53 -0.41 2.09
C LYS A 25 -22.19 -1.52 3.07
N VAL A 26 -23.22 -2.05 3.73
CA VAL A 26 -23.15 -3.30 4.49
C VAL A 26 -24.23 -4.22 3.95
N GLU A 27 -23.80 -5.28 3.28
CA GLU A 27 -24.69 -6.34 2.77
C GLU A 27 -24.93 -7.38 3.86
N LYS A 28 -23.85 -7.77 4.55
CA LYS A 28 -23.83 -8.81 5.58
C LYS A 28 -22.70 -8.57 6.56
N THR A 29 -22.78 -9.25 7.69
CA THR A 29 -21.68 -9.35 8.67
C THR A 29 -21.28 -10.82 8.84
N ASN A 30 -20.05 -11.06 9.28
CA ASN A 30 -19.52 -12.38 9.55
C ASN A 30 -18.77 -12.39 10.89
N GLU A 31 -18.93 -13.43 11.71
CA GLU A 31 -18.23 -13.59 12.99
C GLU A 31 -16.77 -14.07 12.81
N ASN A 32 -16.01 -13.33 12.01
CA ASN A 32 -14.63 -13.66 11.68
C ASN A 32 -13.64 -12.83 12.49
N THR A 33 -12.66 -13.51 13.10
CA THR A 33 -11.63 -12.89 13.96
C THR A 33 -10.26 -12.77 13.29
N ASP A 34 -10.18 -12.96 11.98
CA ASP A 34 -8.92 -12.92 11.25
C ASP A 34 -8.25 -11.55 11.31
N LYS A 35 -6.95 -11.55 11.63
CA LYS A 35 -6.12 -10.35 11.74
C LYS A 35 -5.61 -9.80 10.40
N PHE A 36 -5.80 -10.53 9.30
CA PHE A 36 -5.32 -10.11 8.00
C PHE A 36 -6.44 -9.51 7.14
N LEU A 37 -6.06 -8.74 6.13
CA LEU A 37 -6.97 -8.22 5.11
C LEU A 37 -6.27 -8.35 3.76
N TYR A 38 -6.53 -9.44 3.05
CA TYR A 38 -5.81 -9.78 1.82
C TYR A 38 -6.56 -9.36 0.57
N ARG A 39 -5.82 -9.01 -0.47
CA ARG A 39 -6.40 -8.74 -1.78
C ARG A 39 -6.84 -10.05 -2.43
N ILE A 40 -8.03 -10.05 -3.00
CA ILE A 40 -8.55 -11.11 -3.87
C ILE A 40 -8.86 -10.53 -5.26
N ASN A 41 -8.96 -11.43 -6.25
CA ASN A 41 -9.57 -11.08 -7.53
C ASN A 41 -11.09 -11.29 -7.41
N GLU A 42 -11.89 -10.43 -8.02
CA GLU A 42 -13.37 -10.48 -7.95
C GLU A 42 -13.96 -11.82 -8.43
N GLU A 43 -13.22 -12.56 -9.24
CA GLU A 43 -13.57 -13.91 -9.71
C GLU A 43 -13.42 -15.01 -8.65
N ALA A 44 -13.04 -14.67 -7.40
CA ALA A 44 -13.04 -15.61 -6.30
C ALA A 44 -14.48 -16.01 -5.95
N LYS A 45 -15.06 -16.95 -6.71
CA LYS A 45 -16.46 -17.43 -6.61
C LYS A 45 -16.89 -17.92 -5.21
N GLN A 46 -15.95 -18.06 -4.29
CA GLN A 46 -16.16 -18.53 -2.93
C GLN A 46 -16.06 -17.40 -1.89
N ALA A 47 -15.77 -16.17 -2.31
CA ALA A 47 -15.74 -15.01 -1.44
C ALA A 47 -17.17 -14.48 -1.25
N GLU A 48 -17.57 -14.31 0.01
CA GLU A 48 -18.86 -13.72 0.36
C GLU A 48 -18.71 -12.20 0.45
N LEU A 49 -19.46 -11.44 -0.37
CA LEU A 49 -19.50 -9.99 -0.29
C LEU A 49 -20.18 -9.57 1.01
N LEU A 50 -19.46 -8.78 1.83
CA LEU A 50 -19.97 -8.26 3.10
C LEU A 50 -20.31 -6.77 3.02
N GLY A 51 -19.60 -6.00 2.21
CA GLY A 51 -19.85 -4.57 2.11
C GLY A 51 -18.91 -3.83 1.18
N GLU A 52 -18.96 -2.51 1.24
CA GLU A 52 -18.14 -1.60 0.44
C GLU A 52 -17.59 -0.48 1.32
N VAL A 53 -16.32 -0.16 1.13
CA VAL A 53 -15.68 1.01 1.72
C VAL A 53 -15.27 1.97 0.63
N GLU A 54 -15.50 3.26 0.86
CA GLU A 54 -15.14 4.35 -0.04
C GLU A 54 -14.14 5.26 0.64
N VAL A 55 -13.09 5.61 -0.10
CA VAL A 55 -12.05 6.55 0.33
C VAL A 55 -12.23 7.85 -0.44
N GLN A 56 -12.39 8.96 0.27
CA GLN A 56 -12.62 10.28 -0.30
C GLN A 56 -11.54 11.25 0.16
N GLY A 57 -10.92 11.94 -0.79
CA GLY A 57 -9.77 12.82 -0.57
C GLY A 57 -8.44 12.10 -0.76
N PHE A 58 -7.35 12.87 -0.83
CA PHE A 58 -5.99 12.36 -1.00
C PHE A 58 -5.19 12.49 0.30
N SER A 59 -4.53 11.41 0.70
CA SER A 59 -3.50 11.43 1.75
C SER A 59 -2.19 10.88 1.22
N LYS A 60 -1.08 11.40 1.75
CA LYS A 60 0.26 10.82 1.54
C LYS A 60 0.59 9.73 2.56
N ASP A 61 -0.19 9.62 3.64
CA ASP A 61 -0.02 8.61 4.67
C ASP A 61 -0.84 7.36 4.35
N ASP A 62 -0.37 6.58 3.37
CA ASP A 62 -1.04 5.34 2.94
C ASP A 62 -1.26 4.35 4.10
N ALA A 63 -0.42 4.38 5.13
CA ALA A 63 -0.55 3.51 6.30
C ALA A 63 -1.73 3.92 7.18
N GLU A 64 -1.96 5.22 7.38
CA GLU A 64 -3.15 5.74 8.06
C GLU A 64 -4.42 5.36 7.30
N VAL A 65 -4.44 5.56 5.97
CA VAL A 65 -5.60 5.18 5.12
C VAL A 65 -5.90 3.70 5.26
N PHE A 66 -4.87 2.87 5.15
CA PHE A 66 -5.01 1.42 5.29
C PHE A 66 -5.53 1.04 6.67
N SER A 67 -5.05 1.69 7.74
CA SER A 67 -5.54 1.45 9.10
C SER A 67 -7.03 1.76 9.26
N LEU A 68 -7.51 2.85 8.64
CA LEU A 68 -8.93 3.20 8.64
C LEU A 68 -9.76 2.18 7.84
N ILE A 69 -9.32 1.82 6.63
CA ILE A 69 -9.96 0.78 5.81
C ILE A 69 -10.02 -0.54 6.58
N TYR A 70 -8.89 -0.93 7.18
CA TYR A 70 -8.77 -2.15 7.96
C TYR A 70 -9.78 -2.17 9.12
N LYS A 71 -9.87 -1.07 9.89
CA LYS A 71 -10.87 -0.96 10.98
C LYS A 71 -12.29 -1.17 10.44
N LYS A 72 -12.65 -0.50 9.34
CA LYS A 72 -13.98 -0.67 8.70
C LYS A 72 -14.25 -2.08 8.19
N ALA A 73 -13.24 -2.73 7.62
CA ALA A 73 -13.34 -4.12 7.22
C ALA A 73 -13.59 -5.05 8.43
N LYS A 74 -12.91 -4.80 9.55
CA LYS A 74 -13.07 -5.60 10.78
C LYS A 74 -14.39 -5.36 11.50
N GLU A 75 -14.98 -4.17 11.39
CA GLU A 75 -16.33 -3.89 11.91
C GLU A 75 -17.40 -4.85 11.34
N ILE A 76 -17.21 -5.37 10.13
CA ILE A 76 -18.16 -6.30 9.46
C ILE A 76 -17.64 -7.73 9.31
N GLY A 77 -16.44 -8.04 9.81
CA GLY A 77 -15.82 -9.38 9.72
C GLY A 77 -15.11 -9.69 8.40
N ALA A 78 -14.82 -8.69 7.56
CA ALA A 78 -14.11 -8.93 6.30
C ALA A 78 -12.63 -9.28 6.52
N ASN A 79 -12.11 -10.24 5.75
CA ASN A 79 -10.70 -10.62 5.69
C ASN A 79 -10.11 -10.54 4.28
N ALA A 80 -10.92 -10.14 3.30
CA ALA A 80 -10.49 -9.93 1.93
C ALA A 80 -11.06 -8.64 1.34
N PHE A 81 -10.40 -8.12 0.30
CA PHE A 81 -10.88 -6.96 -0.46
C PHE A 81 -10.53 -7.06 -1.95
N SER A 82 -11.30 -6.35 -2.78
CA SER A 82 -10.97 -6.07 -4.18
C SER A 82 -11.22 -4.60 -4.51
N LEU A 83 -10.50 -4.05 -5.49
CA LEU A 83 -10.81 -2.73 -6.04
C LEU A 83 -12.09 -2.81 -6.84
N LYS A 84 -13.08 -1.97 -6.51
CA LYS A 84 -14.32 -1.82 -7.26
C LYS A 84 -14.27 -0.48 -8.02
N PRO A 85 -14.05 -0.47 -9.34
CA PRO A 85 -14.04 0.77 -10.12
C PRO A 85 -15.38 1.50 -10.01
N PHE A 86 -15.35 2.83 -10.04
CA PHE A 86 -16.55 3.60 -10.32
C PHE A 86 -16.96 3.41 -11.78
N GLU A 87 -18.23 3.62 -12.09
CA GLU A 87 -18.75 3.50 -13.45
C GLU A 87 -18.92 4.89 -14.08
N ASN A 88 -18.64 4.99 -15.37
CA ASN A 88 -19.03 6.13 -16.21
C ASN A 88 -20.54 6.07 -16.49
N ILE A 89 -21.10 7.12 -17.08
CA ILE A 89 -22.53 7.17 -17.47
C ILE A 89 -22.91 6.02 -18.42
N ASP A 90 -21.97 5.56 -19.24
CA ASP A 90 -22.13 4.44 -20.17
C ASP A 90 -21.91 3.05 -19.51
N GLY A 91 -21.68 2.99 -18.19
CA GLY A 91 -21.41 1.77 -17.45
C GLY A 91 -19.97 1.26 -17.57
N SER A 92 -19.09 1.92 -18.32
CA SER A 92 -17.68 1.53 -18.41
C SER A 92 -16.90 1.86 -17.12
N PRO A 93 -15.88 1.08 -16.74
CA PRO A 93 -15.11 1.34 -15.53
C PRO A 93 -14.26 2.61 -15.67
N GLN A 94 -14.32 3.48 -14.65
CA GLN A 94 -13.47 4.65 -14.53
C GLN A 94 -12.03 4.25 -14.20
N ALA A 95 -11.08 5.08 -14.65
CA ALA A 95 -9.69 4.95 -14.26
C ALA A 95 -9.54 5.13 -12.74
N PHE A 96 -8.59 4.39 -12.15
CA PHE A 96 -8.31 4.51 -10.72
C PHE A 96 -7.92 5.94 -10.34
N ASN A 97 -8.54 6.48 -9.30
CA ASN A 97 -8.23 7.79 -8.75
C ASN A 97 -7.76 7.62 -7.29
N PRO A 98 -6.50 7.97 -6.95
CA PRO A 98 -6.00 7.83 -5.59
C PRO A 98 -6.71 8.74 -4.57
N SER A 99 -7.44 9.76 -5.05
CA SER A 99 -8.24 10.67 -4.23
C SER A 99 -9.69 10.23 -4.08
N ASN A 100 -10.14 9.24 -4.85
CA ASN A 100 -11.50 8.73 -4.78
C ASN A 100 -11.57 7.30 -5.32
N TYR A 101 -11.67 6.31 -4.43
CA TYR A 101 -11.77 4.91 -4.83
C TYR A 101 -12.62 4.10 -3.87
N LYS A 102 -13.12 2.97 -4.37
CA LYS A 102 -13.96 2.05 -3.61
C LYS A 102 -13.34 0.66 -3.56
N LEU A 103 -13.41 0.03 -2.40
CA LEU A 103 -13.06 -1.37 -2.22
C LEU A 103 -14.32 -2.16 -1.84
N ALA A 104 -14.53 -3.28 -2.52
CA ALA A 104 -15.48 -4.28 -2.06
C ALA A 104 -14.80 -5.15 -0.98
N LEU A 105 -15.53 -5.45 0.09
CA LEU A 105 -15.06 -6.14 1.27
C LEU A 105 -15.71 -7.51 1.37
N TYR A 106 -14.90 -8.54 1.61
CA TYR A 106 -15.33 -9.92 1.56
C TYR A 106 -14.89 -10.72 2.77
N TYR A 107 -15.63 -11.79 3.03
CA TYR A 107 -15.15 -12.93 3.79
C TYR A 107 -14.76 -14.07 2.84
N LEU A 108 -13.59 -14.65 3.07
CA LEU A 108 -13.11 -15.85 2.40
C LEU A 108 -12.45 -16.77 3.43
N PRO A 109 -12.84 -18.06 3.52
CA PRO A 109 -12.16 -18.99 4.42
C PRO A 109 -10.67 -19.10 4.12
N LYS A 110 -9.83 -19.24 5.17
CA LYS A 110 -8.36 -19.21 5.06
C LYS A 110 -7.79 -20.21 4.05
N ASP A 111 -8.37 -21.40 3.98
CA ASP A 111 -7.95 -22.48 3.08
C ASP A 111 -8.20 -22.16 1.60
N LYS A 112 -8.97 -21.10 1.30
CA LYS A 112 -9.32 -20.70 -0.06
C LYS A 112 -8.44 -19.58 -0.62
N PHE A 113 -7.49 -19.04 0.16
CA PHE A 113 -6.52 -18.08 -0.39
C PHE A 113 -5.47 -18.82 -1.23
N LEU A 114 -5.59 -18.73 -2.55
CA LEU A 114 -4.76 -19.46 -3.52
C LEU A 114 -3.41 -18.78 -3.85
N ASN A 115 -3.16 -17.57 -3.34
CA ASN A 115 -2.05 -16.72 -3.81
C ASN A 115 -0.73 -17.01 -3.08
N GLN A 116 0.03 -17.97 -3.59
CA GLN A 116 1.46 -18.16 -3.28
C GLN A 116 2.29 -18.07 -4.56
N THR A 117 2.47 -16.86 -5.08
CA THR A 117 3.35 -16.65 -6.24
C THR A 117 4.83 -16.55 -5.88
N GLY A 118 5.15 -16.41 -4.58
CA GLY A 118 6.52 -16.29 -4.06
C GLY A 118 7.29 -15.05 -4.53
N ASN A 119 6.65 -14.13 -5.26
CA ASN A 119 7.35 -13.00 -5.87
C ASN A 119 7.79 -11.94 -4.86
N ILE A 120 8.79 -11.15 -5.23
CA ILE A 120 9.21 -9.98 -4.46
C ILE A 120 8.57 -8.72 -5.06
N PHE A 121 7.89 -7.94 -4.22
CA PHE A 121 7.27 -6.66 -4.58
C PHE A 121 8.08 -5.51 -3.99
N LEU A 122 8.45 -4.55 -4.83
CA LEU A 122 9.24 -3.37 -4.43
C LEU A 122 8.44 -2.11 -4.71
N PHE A 123 8.06 -1.38 -3.66
CA PHE A 123 7.21 -0.19 -3.71
C PHE A 123 8.02 1.09 -3.54
N ALA A 124 7.74 2.10 -4.37
CA ALA A 124 8.28 3.45 -4.23
C ALA A 124 7.21 4.41 -3.68
N SER A 125 7.15 4.51 -2.34
CA SER A 125 6.20 5.39 -1.65
C SER A 125 6.70 6.83 -1.47
N SER A 126 7.88 7.17 -1.98
CA SER A 126 8.37 8.55 -1.96
C SER A 126 7.64 9.41 -2.99
N ASP A 127 7.62 10.71 -2.74
CA ASP A 127 7.23 11.76 -3.68
C ASP A 127 8.26 12.03 -4.81
N LYS A 128 9.34 11.24 -4.86
CA LYS A 128 10.46 11.38 -5.82
C LYS A 128 10.82 10.02 -6.38
N ASP A 129 11.40 10.03 -7.58
CA ASP A 129 11.96 8.83 -8.20
C ASP A 129 12.99 8.15 -7.28
N GLN A 130 12.89 6.83 -7.16
CA GLN A 130 13.81 5.99 -6.41
C GLN A 130 14.61 5.11 -7.35
N LYS A 131 15.92 5.31 -7.39
CA LYS A 131 16.84 4.39 -8.06
C LYS A 131 17.11 3.21 -7.15
N ILE A 132 16.97 2.00 -7.68
CA ILE A 132 17.31 0.76 -6.98
C ILE A 132 18.12 -0.15 -7.91
N GLY A 133 18.91 -1.04 -7.33
CA GLY A 133 19.57 -2.13 -8.04
C GLY A 133 19.01 -3.47 -7.58
N VAL A 134 18.70 -4.37 -8.51
CA VAL A 134 18.36 -5.79 -8.24
C VAL A 134 19.29 -6.65 -9.09
N ASN A 135 20.09 -7.51 -8.46
CA ASN A 135 21.04 -8.42 -9.16
C ASN A 135 21.86 -7.73 -10.28
N LYS A 136 22.39 -6.54 -9.97
CA LYS A 136 23.19 -5.67 -10.86
C LYS A 136 22.40 -4.99 -12.00
N LYS A 137 21.09 -5.23 -12.14
CA LYS A 137 20.22 -4.43 -13.02
C LYS A 137 19.67 -3.23 -12.23
N ASP A 138 19.76 -2.05 -12.82
CA ASP A 138 19.25 -0.82 -12.22
C ASP A 138 17.81 -0.56 -12.68
N TYR A 139 17.01 -0.03 -11.76
CA TYR A 139 15.63 0.38 -11.98
C TYR A 139 15.45 1.79 -11.43
N THR A 140 14.58 2.57 -12.06
CA THR A 140 14.11 3.86 -11.55
C THR A 140 12.62 3.76 -11.35
N LEU A 141 12.19 3.74 -10.08
CA LEU A 141 10.79 3.68 -9.71
C LEU A 141 10.24 5.09 -9.53
N SER A 142 9.21 5.45 -10.27
CA SER A 142 8.45 6.69 -10.11
C SER A 142 7.67 6.72 -8.79
N PRO A 143 7.23 7.91 -8.32
CA PRO A 143 6.38 8.04 -7.15
C PRO A 143 5.11 7.19 -7.25
N ARG A 144 4.71 6.57 -6.13
CA ARG A 144 3.51 5.72 -6.03
C ARG A 144 3.49 4.62 -7.09
N SER A 145 4.62 3.98 -7.30
CA SER A 145 4.76 2.86 -8.21
C SER A 145 5.34 1.62 -7.54
N TYR A 146 5.27 0.49 -8.22
CA TYR A 146 5.95 -0.73 -7.80
C TYR A 146 6.37 -1.61 -8.97
N ILE A 147 7.38 -2.45 -8.72
CA ILE A 147 7.75 -3.55 -9.61
C ILE A 147 7.58 -4.89 -8.91
N ILE A 148 7.45 -5.95 -9.71
CA ILE A 148 7.40 -7.33 -9.26
C ILE A 148 8.62 -8.05 -9.81
N ILE A 149 9.46 -8.59 -8.94
CA ILE A 149 10.54 -9.48 -9.32
C ILE A 149 10.00 -10.91 -9.24
N LYS A 150 9.93 -11.57 -10.40
CA LYS A 150 9.61 -13.00 -10.47
C LYS A 150 10.81 -13.78 -9.94
N VAL A 151 10.58 -14.58 -8.91
CA VAL A 151 11.67 -15.28 -8.23
C VAL A 151 11.90 -16.66 -8.81
N VAL A 152 13.16 -17.07 -8.85
CA VAL A 152 13.57 -18.46 -9.05
C VAL A 152 13.97 -19.02 -7.68
N PRO A 153 13.31 -20.09 -7.19
CA PRO A 153 13.65 -20.68 -5.90
C PRO A 153 15.14 -21.03 -5.78
N GLY A 154 15.76 -20.63 -4.67
CA GLY A 154 17.18 -20.86 -4.40
C GLY A 154 18.13 -19.82 -5.02
N GLU A 155 17.66 -18.93 -5.90
CA GLU A 155 18.48 -17.84 -6.42
C GLU A 155 18.65 -16.72 -5.38
N LEU A 156 19.86 -16.18 -5.28
CA LEU A 156 20.16 -15.05 -4.39
C LEU A 156 19.80 -13.73 -5.09
N TYR A 157 18.86 -12.99 -4.51
CA TYR A 157 18.49 -11.63 -4.91
C TYR A 157 19.17 -10.60 -4.01
N VAL A 158 20.00 -9.74 -4.59
CA VAL A 158 20.62 -8.60 -3.92
C VAL A 158 19.92 -7.33 -4.36
N ILE A 159 19.26 -6.64 -3.42
CA ILE A 159 18.46 -5.44 -3.67
C ILE A 159 19.07 -4.28 -2.91
N SER A 160 19.36 -3.16 -3.57
CA SER A 160 20.01 -1.99 -2.96
C SER A 160 19.35 -0.68 -3.37
N THR A 161 19.41 0.33 -2.50
CA THR A 161 18.90 1.68 -2.81
C THR A 161 19.90 2.55 -3.60
N LYS A 162 21.07 2.00 -3.97
CA LYS A 162 22.11 2.66 -4.81
C LYS A 162 22.57 4.03 -4.30
N LYS A 163 22.36 4.34 -3.02
CA LYS A 163 22.81 5.60 -2.39
C LYS A 163 24.06 5.35 -1.55
N LEU A 164 24.85 6.40 -1.31
CA LEU A 164 26.14 6.31 -0.64
C LEU A 164 26.08 5.60 0.73
N LEU A 165 25.02 5.87 1.50
CA LEU A 165 24.71 5.22 2.78
C LEU A 165 23.39 4.45 2.67
N GLY A 166 23.16 3.85 1.51
CA GLY A 166 21.91 3.21 1.14
C GLY A 166 21.83 1.78 1.68
N SER A 167 20.62 1.33 1.99
CA SER A 167 20.39 -0.04 2.44
C SER A 167 20.55 -1.06 1.32
N THR A 168 21.02 -2.25 1.67
CA THR A 168 21.07 -3.44 0.80
C THR A 168 20.52 -4.64 1.55
N ILE A 169 19.60 -5.38 0.94
CA ILE A 169 19.08 -6.65 1.45
C ILE A 169 19.45 -7.79 0.52
N LYS A 170 19.59 -8.98 1.09
CA LYS A 170 19.84 -10.23 0.37
C LYS A 170 18.70 -11.20 0.68
N LEU A 171 18.03 -11.69 -0.35
CA LEU A 171 16.89 -12.59 -0.24
C LEU A 171 17.18 -13.85 -1.03
N GLN A 172 16.86 -15.01 -0.49
CA GLN A 172 16.95 -16.28 -1.20
C GLN A 172 15.62 -17.02 -1.05
N PRO A 173 14.63 -16.69 -1.89
CA PRO A 173 13.29 -17.26 -1.78
C PRO A 173 13.32 -18.78 -1.95
N LYS A 174 12.54 -19.49 -1.14
CA LYS A 174 12.37 -20.94 -1.24
C LYS A 174 11.11 -21.30 -2.01
N GLN A 175 11.03 -22.54 -2.49
CA GLN A 175 9.85 -23.03 -3.18
C GLN A 175 8.65 -23.03 -2.23
N GLY A 176 7.51 -22.51 -2.71
CA GLY A 176 6.28 -22.42 -1.91
C GLY A 176 6.26 -21.29 -0.87
N GLU A 177 7.26 -20.39 -0.87
CA GLU A 177 7.19 -19.20 -0.01
C GLU A 177 6.08 -18.24 -0.48
N ILE A 178 5.54 -17.51 0.50
CA ILE A 178 4.64 -16.39 0.23
C ILE A 178 5.40 -15.24 -0.41
N SER A 179 4.68 -14.41 -1.18
CA SER A 179 5.26 -13.18 -1.71
C SER A 179 5.85 -12.30 -0.60
N GLN A 180 6.95 -11.64 -0.89
CA GLN A 180 7.63 -10.72 0.02
C GLN A 180 7.44 -9.29 -0.46
N TYR A 181 7.20 -8.36 0.46
CA TYR A 181 6.83 -6.98 0.14
C TYR A 181 7.81 -6.03 0.81
N PHE A 182 8.38 -5.10 0.05
CA PHE A 182 9.33 -4.11 0.56
C PHE A 182 9.02 -2.71 0.04
N GLN A 183 9.11 -1.73 0.92
CA GLN A 183 9.03 -0.32 0.59
C GLN A 183 10.41 0.31 0.55
N ILE A 184 10.67 1.05 -0.52
CA ILE A 184 11.89 1.83 -0.71
C ILE A 184 11.63 3.26 -0.25
N SER A 185 12.40 3.72 0.74
CA SER A 185 12.26 5.08 1.25
C SER A 185 13.34 6.02 0.69
N ALA A 186 12.95 7.27 0.45
CA ALA A 186 13.89 8.32 0.09
C ALA A 186 14.78 8.77 1.26
N THR A 187 15.67 9.71 0.93
CA THR A 187 16.55 10.36 1.90
C THR A 187 15.71 11.07 2.96
N LYS A 188 15.97 10.79 4.24
CA LYS A 188 15.35 11.47 5.38
C LYS A 188 16.44 12.10 6.23
N ILE A 189 16.29 13.39 6.51
CA ILE A 189 17.10 14.15 7.46
C ILE A 189 16.20 14.43 8.65
N LYS A 190 16.64 14.05 9.84
CA LYS A 190 15.94 14.34 11.10
C LYS A 190 16.93 14.89 12.11
N SER A 191 16.44 15.73 13.02
CA SER A 191 17.19 16.10 14.21
C SER A 191 17.53 14.85 15.02
N ASP A 192 18.66 14.87 15.70
CA ASP A 192 19.02 13.82 16.62
C ASP A 192 18.34 14.03 17.98
N ASP A 193 17.52 13.05 18.37
CA ASP A 193 16.69 13.12 19.58
C ASP A 193 17.44 12.58 20.83
N THR A 194 18.74 12.25 20.71
CA THR A 194 19.57 11.68 21.78
C THR A 194 20.05 12.68 22.85
N GLY A 195 19.69 13.97 22.70
CA GLY A 195 19.99 15.01 23.68
C GLY A 195 21.38 15.66 23.58
N VAL A 196 22.25 15.19 22.68
CA VAL A 196 23.60 15.76 22.46
C VAL A 196 23.61 16.81 21.33
N GLY A 197 22.50 16.93 20.59
CA GLY A 197 22.40 17.76 19.40
C GLY A 197 23.15 17.12 18.22
N GLY A 198 22.44 16.88 17.12
CA GLY A 198 23.00 16.18 15.97
C GLY A 198 22.01 16.10 14.81
N ILE A 199 22.47 15.56 13.68
CA ILE A 199 21.65 15.34 12.48
C ILE A 199 21.73 13.87 12.11
N ASN A 200 20.58 13.20 12.08
CA ASN A 200 20.43 11.84 11.58
C ASN A 200 20.10 11.87 10.08
N LEU A 201 21.03 11.40 9.25
CA LEU A 201 20.86 11.27 7.80
C LEU A 201 20.68 9.80 7.42
N LYS A 202 19.48 9.43 6.95
CA LYS A 202 19.25 8.17 6.23
C LYS A 202 19.18 8.46 4.75
N SER A 203 20.13 7.96 3.96
CA SER A 203 20.14 8.24 2.52
C SER A 203 19.09 7.42 1.75
N GLY A 204 18.71 6.23 2.22
CA GLY A 204 17.58 5.47 1.70
C GLY A 204 17.49 4.11 2.37
N ASP A 205 16.28 3.64 2.61
CA ASP A 205 16.00 2.44 3.40
C ASP A 205 15.17 1.43 2.59
N ILE A 206 15.26 0.15 2.96
CA ILE A 206 14.44 -0.94 2.42
C ILE A 206 13.69 -1.55 3.59
N ILE A 207 12.39 -1.30 3.65
CA ILE A 207 11.55 -1.63 4.79
C ILE A 207 10.65 -2.81 4.40
N GLY A 208 10.71 -3.92 5.14
CA GLY A 208 9.78 -5.03 4.96
C GLY A 208 8.35 -4.62 5.34
N LEU A 209 7.37 -5.05 4.54
CA LEU A 209 5.96 -4.79 4.76
C LEU A 209 5.22 -6.06 5.14
N GLU A 210 4.21 -5.92 5.99
CA GLU A 210 3.22 -6.97 6.20
C GLU A 210 2.38 -7.15 4.93
N LYS A 211 1.97 -8.40 4.65
CA LYS A 211 1.31 -8.79 3.40
C LYS A 211 0.03 -7.99 3.14
N SER A 212 -0.84 -7.82 4.12
CA SER A 212 -2.10 -7.06 3.95
C SER A 212 -1.81 -5.63 3.46
N TYR A 213 -0.83 -4.96 4.07
CA TYR A 213 -0.44 -3.62 3.65
C TYR A 213 0.24 -3.60 2.27
N GLY A 214 1.14 -4.55 1.99
CA GLY A 214 1.78 -4.67 0.67
C GLY A 214 0.77 -4.93 -0.46
N GLU A 215 -0.23 -5.78 -0.22
CA GLU A 215 -1.31 -6.04 -1.17
C GLU A 215 -2.22 -4.83 -1.36
N PHE A 216 -2.49 -4.06 -0.30
CA PHE A 216 -3.15 -2.76 -0.40
C PHE A 216 -2.37 -1.78 -1.27
N LEU A 217 -1.06 -1.59 -1.03
CA LEU A 217 -0.22 -0.73 -1.87
C LEU A 217 -0.23 -1.18 -3.33
N SER A 218 -0.20 -2.50 -3.60
CA SER A 218 -0.26 -3.04 -4.97
C SER A 218 -1.58 -2.76 -5.70
N THR A 219 -2.61 -2.34 -4.95
CA THR A 219 -3.93 -1.97 -5.45
C THR A 219 -3.98 -0.49 -5.83
N ILE A 220 -3.33 0.37 -5.04
CA ILE A 220 -3.41 1.82 -5.18
C ILE A 220 -2.19 2.47 -5.86
N TYR A 221 -1.13 1.69 -6.12
CA TYR A 221 0.08 2.14 -6.82
C TYR A 221 0.11 1.63 -8.26
N ASN A 222 0.84 2.36 -9.10
CA ASN A 222 1.03 1.96 -10.49
C ASN A 222 2.06 0.86 -10.61
N LYS A 223 1.69 -0.26 -11.25
CA LYS A 223 2.68 -1.27 -11.61
C LYS A 223 3.53 -0.78 -12.78
N GLU A 224 4.82 -0.66 -12.59
CA GLU A 224 5.70 -0.29 -13.70
C GLU A 224 5.91 -1.45 -14.67
N LYS A 225 5.89 -1.11 -15.96
CA LYS A 225 6.31 -2.03 -17.00
C LYS A 225 7.83 -2.12 -16.94
N GLN A 226 8.35 -3.31 -16.69
CA GLN A 226 9.79 -3.55 -16.80
C GLN A 226 10.14 -3.50 -18.29
N SER A 227 10.86 -2.46 -18.71
CA SER A 227 11.52 -2.47 -20.01
C SER A 227 12.62 -3.52 -19.96
N ASN A 228 12.52 -4.52 -20.85
CA ASN A 228 13.55 -5.53 -21.03
C ASN A 228 14.82 -4.91 -21.61
#